data_AF-A0A1J5QUG2-F1
#
_entry.id   AF-A0A1J5QUG2-F1
#
_cell.length_a   1.000
_cell.length_b   1.000
_cell.length_c   1.000
_cell.angle_alpha   90.00
_cell.angle_beta   90.00
_cell.angle_gamma   90.00
#
_symmetry.space_group_name_H-M   'P 1'
#
loop_
_entity.id
_entity.type
_entity.pdbx_description
1 polymer ?
#
loop_
_entity_poly.entity_id
_entity_poly.type
_entity_poly.pdbx_seq_one_letter_code
_entity_poly.pdbx_strand_id
1 'polypeptide(L)'
;MSIPKIPTLSHAERMALSHEKQLRVLRFLASGEQWTTVPITSQLLGLSERSTGRTINQLERQGFVQTQKVQIASGKSITGTLLVGITHAGMVRAGLPESALRPFDFRKVGALTMAHHIQTQRARLAAEAFGWDKWISGRLLYGRDWAAVPDAVVIDQSGKKYAIEIERTIKDKKDYRSLIARHLANIRDGHYKYVAYLVSPDMCPGFKKLFFGITYLVWKGKQIEFLDRHKEKFAIASWDEFPKNINFASPVDGEVGVDDSFHWERVRDDYFVSMRGSYEMVVERPTSYGPDAETGYIWRIFLHEDQVHMSPGRFPSHAEARRAAEGFALLHLKF
;
A
#
# COMPACT_ATOMS: atom_id res chain seq x y z
N MET A 1 42.02 -14.23 -32.47
CA MET A 1 40.88 -14.42 -31.56
C MET A 1 39.60 -14.22 -32.35
N SER A 2 38.81 -15.27 -32.54
CA SER A 2 37.58 -15.21 -33.34
C SER A 2 36.46 -14.59 -32.50
N ILE A 3 35.86 -13.51 -32.98
CA ILE A 3 34.70 -12.86 -32.33
C ILE A 3 33.54 -13.87 -32.39
N PRO A 4 32.90 -14.22 -31.26
CA PRO A 4 31.76 -15.14 -31.29
C PRO A 4 30.65 -14.54 -32.15
N LYS A 5 30.23 -15.26 -33.20
CA LYS A 5 29.05 -14.90 -34.01
C LYS A 5 27.84 -14.91 -33.08
N ILE A 6 27.22 -13.74 -32.92
CA ILE A 6 25.93 -13.62 -32.25
C ILE A 6 24.93 -14.50 -33.03
N PRO A 7 24.26 -15.48 -32.39
CA PRO A 7 23.31 -16.35 -33.07
C PRO A 7 22.22 -15.51 -33.76
N THR A 8 22.07 -15.68 -35.07
CA THR A 8 21.06 -14.97 -35.86
C THR A 8 19.80 -15.82 -35.90
N LEU A 9 18.73 -15.36 -35.25
CA LEU A 9 17.44 -16.05 -35.25
C LEU A 9 16.92 -16.27 -36.67
N SER A 10 16.45 -17.50 -36.95
CA SER A 10 15.78 -17.84 -38.19
C SER A 10 14.52 -17.01 -38.40
N HIS A 11 14.01 -17.00 -39.63
CA HIS A 11 12.74 -16.32 -39.92
C HIS A 11 11.59 -16.91 -39.08
N ALA A 12 11.52 -18.23 -38.96
CA ALA A 12 10.49 -18.92 -38.20
C ALA A 12 10.53 -18.55 -36.70
N GLU A 13 11.72 -18.53 -36.10
CA GLU A 13 11.89 -18.13 -34.69
C GLU A 13 11.50 -16.66 -34.47
N ARG A 14 11.88 -15.77 -35.39
CA ARG A 14 11.47 -14.35 -35.31
C ARG A 14 9.96 -14.18 -35.39
N MET A 15 9.29 -14.96 -36.23
CA MET A 15 7.82 -14.97 -36.34
C MET A 15 7.16 -15.51 -35.08
N ALA A 16 7.68 -16.60 -34.51
CA ALA A 16 7.18 -17.18 -33.26
C ALA A 16 7.29 -16.19 -32.09
N LEU A 17 8.46 -15.55 -31.92
CA LEU A 17 8.66 -14.52 -30.88
C LEU A 17 7.75 -13.30 -31.07
N SER A 18 7.49 -12.90 -32.32
CA SER A 18 6.55 -11.81 -32.62
C SER A 18 5.12 -12.19 -32.22
N HIS A 19 4.71 -13.41 -32.56
CA HIS A 19 3.39 -13.95 -32.23
C HIS A 19 3.19 -14.09 -30.71
N GLU A 20 4.20 -14.57 -29.99
CA GLU A 20 4.16 -14.67 -28.53
C GLU A 20 4.00 -13.30 -27.87
N LYS A 21 4.76 -12.29 -28.31
CA LYS A 21 4.63 -10.90 -27.81
C LYS A 21 3.22 -10.37 -28.02
N GLN A 22 2.66 -10.56 -29.21
CA GLN A 22 1.29 -10.15 -29.52
C GLN A 22 0.28 -10.83 -28.59
N LEU A 23 0.38 -12.15 -28.43
CA LEU A 23 -0.50 -12.89 -27.52
C LEU A 23 -0.37 -12.44 -26.07
N ARG A 24 0.83 -12.10 -25.60
CA ARG A 24 1.04 -11.59 -24.25
C ARG A 24 0.30 -10.28 -24.02
N VAL A 25 0.34 -9.35 -24.98
CA VAL A 25 -0.43 -8.10 -24.92
C VAL A 25 -1.94 -8.38 -24.93
N LEU A 26 -2.42 -9.23 -25.84
CA LEU A 26 -3.85 -9.54 -25.94
C LEU A 26 -4.38 -10.24 -24.69
N ARG A 27 -3.64 -11.19 -24.11
CA ARG A 27 -4.01 -11.87 -22.86
C ARG A 27 -4.01 -10.90 -21.68
N PHE A 28 -3.02 -10.00 -21.60
CA PHE A 28 -3.01 -8.95 -20.59
C PHE A 28 -4.27 -8.10 -20.67
N LEU A 29 -4.59 -7.57 -21.85
CA LEU A 29 -5.79 -6.76 -22.06
C LEU A 29 -7.09 -7.55 -21.78
N ALA A 30 -7.16 -8.81 -22.23
CA ALA A 30 -8.36 -9.62 -22.09
C ALA A 30 -8.60 -10.10 -20.65
N SER A 31 -7.59 -10.05 -19.77
CA SER A 31 -7.72 -10.42 -18.34
C SER A 31 -8.46 -9.39 -17.47
N GLY A 32 -9.31 -8.55 -18.08
CA GLY A 32 -10.10 -7.52 -17.39
C GLY A 32 -9.54 -6.11 -17.49
N GLU A 33 -8.30 -5.95 -17.95
CA GLU A 33 -7.66 -4.63 -18.14
C GLU A 33 -8.34 -3.80 -19.23
N GLN A 34 -8.75 -4.47 -20.32
CA GLN A 34 -9.39 -3.96 -21.55
C GLN A 34 -8.58 -2.93 -22.35
N TRP A 35 -7.81 -2.08 -21.68
CA TRP A 35 -6.97 -1.09 -22.30
C TRP A 35 -5.71 -0.85 -21.47
N THR A 36 -4.70 -0.27 -22.10
CA THR A 36 -3.40 0.02 -21.51
C THR A 36 -2.73 1.22 -22.20
N THR A 37 -1.48 1.48 -21.86
CA THR A 37 -0.63 2.51 -22.48
C THR A 37 0.66 1.91 -23.02
N VAL A 38 1.38 2.65 -23.86
CA VAL A 38 2.69 2.23 -24.38
C VAL A 38 3.71 1.96 -23.26
N PRO A 39 3.84 2.79 -22.21
CA PRO A 39 4.77 2.50 -21.11
C PRO A 39 4.45 1.19 -20.38
N ILE A 40 3.18 0.93 -20.05
CA ILE A 40 2.77 -0.32 -19.40
C ILE A 40 3.03 -1.53 -20.30
N THR A 41 2.72 -1.42 -21.59
CA THR A 41 2.99 -2.49 -22.56
C THR A 41 4.50 -2.74 -22.71
N SER A 42 5.31 -1.69 -22.64
CA SER A 42 6.77 -1.79 -22.72
C SER A 42 7.35 -2.52 -21.51
N GLN A 43 6.86 -2.20 -20.31
CA GLN A 43 7.20 -2.91 -19.09
C GLN A 43 6.75 -4.37 -19.15
N LEU A 44 5.51 -4.64 -19.59
CA LEU A 44 4.98 -5.99 -19.78
C LEU A 44 5.87 -6.82 -20.70
N LEU A 45 6.35 -6.26 -21.81
CA LEU A 45 7.14 -7.00 -22.80
C LEU A 45 8.65 -6.99 -22.49
N GLY A 46 9.12 -6.17 -21.56
CA GLY A 46 10.55 -5.95 -21.34
C GLY A 46 11.25 -5.31 -22.55
N LEU A 47 10.57 -4.39 -23.25
CA LEU A 47 11.05 -3.77 -24.49
C LEU A 47 11.13 -2.24 -24.35
N SER A 48 11.91 -1.61 -25.23
CA SER A 48 11.86 -0.16 -25.40
C SER A 48 10.54 0.29 -26.03
N GLU A 49 10.07 1.50 -25.70
CA GLU A 49 8.80 2.03 -26.22
C GLU A 49 8.75 2.05 -27.75
N ARG A 50 9.88 2.30 -28.42
CA ARG A 50 9.98 2.22 -29.89
C ARG A 50 9.68 0.82 -30.41
N SER A 51 10.18 -0.22 -29.76
CA SER A 51 9.93 -1.62 -30.15
C SER A 51 8.51 -2.05 -29.78
N THR A 52 7.99 -1.59 -28.66
CA THR A 52 6.60 -1.77 -28.25
C THR A 52 5.64 -1.15 -29.25
N GLY A 53 5.91 0.09 -29.71
CA GLY A 53 5.10 0.77 -30.71
C GLY A 53 4.97 -0.03 -32.02
N ARG A 54 6.03 -0.71 -32.46
CA ARG A 54 5.94 -1.63 -33.62
C ARG A 54 4.98 -2.80 -33.39
N THR A 55 5.00 -3.37 -32.18
CA THR A 55 4.10 -4.46 -31.80
C THR A 55 2.64 -3.98 -31.76
N ILE A 56 2.39 -2.80 -31.18
CA ILE A 56 1.07 -2.17 -31.12
C ILE A 56 0.55 -1.87 -32.53
N ASN A 57 1.36 -1.26 -33.39
CA ASN A 57 0.95 -0.96 -34.78
C ASN A 57 0.61 -2.25 -35.56
N GLN A 58 1.32 -3.35 -35.29
CA GLN A 58 1.01 -4.63 -35.92
C GLN A 58 -0.33 -5.21 -35.42
N LEU A 59 -0.59 -5.16 -34.11
CA LEU A 59 -1.87 -5.57 -33.53
C LEU A 59 -3.04 -4.71 -34.05
N GLU A 60 -2.81 -3.40 -34.22
CA GLU A 60 -3.81 -2.46 -34.74
C GLU A 60 -4.11 -2.75 -36.22
N ARG A 61 -3.08 -2.93 -37.05
CA ARG A 61 -3.25 -3.33 -38.46
C ARG A 61 -3.98 -4.67 -38.63
N GLN A 62 -3.86 -5.57 -37.67
CA GLN A 62 -4.58 -6.85 -37.63
C GLN A 62 -6.00 -6.72 -37.07
N GLY A 63 -6.41 -5.54 -36.61
CA GLY A 63 -7.72 -5.28 -36.02
C GLY A 63 -7.91 -5.86 -34.62
N PHE A 64 -6.85 -6.31 -33.94
CA PHE A 64 -6.93 -6.89 -32.59
C PHE A 64 -6.92 -5.84 -31.48
N VAL A 65 -6.38 -4.66 -31.76
CA VAL A 65 -6.46 -3.50 -30.88
C VAL A 65 -6.88 -2.26 -31.68
N GLN A 66 -7.35 -1.26 -30.96
CA GLN A 66 -7.59 0.09 -31.45
C GLN A 66 -6.75 1.06 -30.61
N THR A 67 -6.28 2.15 -31.20
CA THR A 67 -5.52 3.17 -30.47
C THR A 67 -6.19 4.54 -30.50
N GLN A 68 -6.03 5.31 -29.42
CA GLN A 68 -6.51 6.68 -29.33
C GLN A 68 -5.52 7.55 -28.55
N LYS A 69 -5.14 8.69 -29.11
CA LYS A 69 -4.37 9.70 -28.39
C LYS A 69 -5.32 10.49 -27.49
N VAL A 70 -4.98 10.56 -26.21
CA VAL A 70 -5.66 11.40 -25.23
C VAL A 70 -4.67 12.36 -24.59
N GLN A 71 -5.16 13.54 -24.22
CA GLN A 71 -4.37 14.50 -23.46
C GLN A 71 -4.61 14.25 -21.98
N ILE A 72 -3.53 13.99 -21.24
CA ILE A 72 -3.57 13.85 -19.78
C ILE A 72 -2.93 15.10 -19.19
N ALA A 73 -3.71 15.87 -18.46
CA ALA A 73 -3.19 16.94 -17.62
C ALA A 73 -2.62 16.33 -16.33
N SER A 74 -1.35 16.61 -16.04
CA SER A 74 -0.69 16.28 -14.78
C SER A 74 0.01 17.53 -14.26
N GLY A 75 -0.59 18.18 -13.26
CA GLY A 75 -0.16 19.50 -12.81
C GLY A 75 -0.25 20.54 -13.92
N LYS A 76 0.86 21.23 -14.23
CA LYS A 76 0.94 22.24 -15.30
C LYS A 76 1.29 21.67 -16.69
N SER A 77 1.49 20.35 -16.81
CA SER A 77 1.91 19.71 -18.07
C SER A 77 0.76 18.91 -18.68
N ILE A 78 0.57 19.06 -20.00
CA ILE A 78 -0.33 18.22 -20.80
C ILE A 78 0.54 17.26 -21.61
N THR A 79 0.41 15.96 -21.34
CA THR A 79 1.12 14.92 -22.08
C THR A 79 0.14 14.14 -22.95
N GLY A 80 0.49 13.96 -24.22
CA GLY A 80 -0.24 13.08 -25.12
C GLY A 80 0.07 11.62 -24.77
N THR A 81 -0.94 10.89 -24.31
CA THR A 81 -0.84 9.45 -24.03
C THR A 81 -1.58 8.66 -25.09
N LEU A 82 -0.92 7.65 -25.67
CA LEU A 82 -1.58 6.71 -26.58
C LEU A 82 -2.21 5.59 -25.77
N LEU A 83 -3.53 5.56 -25.75
CA LEU A 83 -4.30 4.45 -25.20
C LEU A 83 -4.40 3.33 -26.24
N VAL A 84 -4.25 2.10 -25.77
CA VAL A 84 -4.36 0.88 -26.58
C VAL A 84 -5.48 0.04 -26.00
N GLY A 85 -6.58 -0.12 -26.72
CA GLY A 85 -7.77 -0.86 -26.28
C GLY A 85 -7.96 -2.14 -27.09
N ILE A 86 -8.35 -3.23 -26.43
CA ILE A 86 -8.63 -4.50 -27.11
C ILE A 86 -9.98 -4.45 -27.86
N THR A 87 -10.01 -4.99 -29.07
CA THR A 87 -11.23 -5.14 -29.87
C THR A 87 -11.91 -6.48 -29.59
N HIS A 88 -13.11 -6.68 -30.14
CA HIS A 88 -13.77 -7.98 -30.12
C HIS A 88 -12.87 -9.08 -30.73
N ALA A 89 -12.29 -8.82 -31.91
CA ALA A 89 -11.38 -9.77 -32.58
C ALA A 89 -10.13 -10.06 -31.73
N GLY A 90 -9.58 -9.05 -31.05
CA GLY A 90 -8.47 -9.25 -30.12
C GLY A 90 -8.81 -10.15 -28.94
N MET A 91 -10.01 -10.02 -28.37
CA MET A 91 -10.48 -10.88 -27.28
C MET A 91 -10.68 -12.32 -27.73
N VAL A 92 -11.28 -12.54 -28.90
CA VAL A 92 -11.38 -13.88 -29.50
C VAL A 92 -10.00 -14.46 -29.72
N ARG A 93 -9.06 -13.66 -30.25
CA ARG A 93 -7.67 -14.08 -30.46
C ARG A 93 -6.94 -14.41 -29.16
N ALA A 94 -7.27 -13.74 -28.06
CA ALA A 94 -6.76 -14.04 -26.73
C ALA A 94 -7.33 -15.35 -26.14
N GLY A 95 -8.38 -15.91 -26.75
CA GLY A 95 -9.02 -17.16 -26.33
C GLY A 95 -10.19 -16.99 -25.38
N LEU A 96 -10.83 -15.81 -25.33
CA LEU A 96 -12.01 -15.61 -24.47
C LEU A 96 -13.25 -16.27 -25.08
N PRO A 97 -14.12 -16.89 -24.26
CA PRO A 97 -15.42 -17.38 -24.71
C PRO A 97 -16.36 -16.20 -25.04
N GLU A 98 -17.35 -16.46 -25.89
CA GLU A 98 -18.32 -15.45 -26.36
C GLU A 98 -19.00 -14.71 -25.21
N SER A 99 -19.37 -15.42 -24.14
CA SER A 99 -20.02 -14.85 -22.95
C SER A 99 -19.18 -13.78 -22.24
N ALA A 100 -17.85 -13.86 -22.34
CA ALA A 100 -16.90 -12.95 -21.71
C ALA A 100 -16.47 -11.78 -22.61
N LEU A 101 -16.92 -11.73 -23.87
CA LEU A 101 -16.52 -10.68 -24.81
C LEU A 101 -17.15 -9.34 -24.40
N ARG A 102 -16.30 -8.42 -23.95
CA ARG A 102 -16.66 -7.05 -23.56
C ARG A 102 -15.61 -6.09 -24.11
N PRO A 103 -15.63 -5.77 -25.42
CA PRO A 103 -14.62 -4.95 -26.04
C PRO A 103 -14.55 -3.56 -25.41
N PHE A 104 -13.39 -2.93 -25.50
CA PHE A 104 -13.18 -1.62 -24.94
C PHE A 104 -13.88 -0.52 -25.75
N ASP A 105 -14.34 0.53 -25.06
CA ASP A 105 -14.93 1.72 -25.68
C ASP A 105 -14.25 2.97 -25.09
N PHE A 106 -13.48 3.69 -25.91
CA PHE A 106 -12.73 4.87 -25.49
C PHE A 106 -13.60 5.99 -24.93
N ARG A 107 -14.87 6.07 -25.31
CA ARG A 107 -15.80 7.11 -24.82
C ARG A 107 -16.11 6.96 -23.34
N LYS A 108 -15.78 5.80 -22.75
CA LYS A 108 -16.02 5.47 -21.33
C LYS A 108 -14.83 5.78 -20.42
N VAL A 109 -13.77 6.42 -20.94
CA VAL A 109 -12.55 6.71 -20.18
C VAL A 109 -12.60 8.12 -19.60
N GLY A 110 -12.86 8.22 -18.29
CA GLY A 110 -12.67 9.46 -17.55
C GLY A 110 -11.21 9.68 -17.15
N ALA A 111 -10.75 10.94 -17.07
CA ALA A 111 -9.37 11.27 -16.72
C ALA A 111 -8.94 10.75 -15.32
N LEU A 112 -9.83 10.83 -14.32
CA LEU A 112 -9.57 10.29 -12.98
C LEU A 112 -9.50 8.75 -12.98
N THR A 113 -10.41 8.10 -13.71
CA THR A 113 -10.44 6.64 -13.86
C THR A 113 -9.20 6.12 -14.58
N MET A 114 -8.66 6.88 -15.53
CA MET A 114 -7.47 6.52 -16.29
C MET A 114 -6.22 6.41 -15.41
N ALA A 115 -5.93 7.42 -14.59
CA ALA A 115 -4.73 7.38 -13.76
C ALA A 115 -4.82 6.34 -12.62
N HIS A 116 -6.03 6.06 -12.10
CA HIS A 116 -6.24 4.94 -11.17
C HIS A 116 -6.02 3.57 -11.84
N HIS A 117 -6.56 3.38 -13.06
CA HIS A 117 -6.36 2.16 -13.83
C HIS A 117 -4.89 1.91 -14.20
N ILE A 118 -4.18 2.94 -14.67
CA ILE A 118 -2.73 2.85 -14.97
C ILE A 118 -1.96 2.44 -13.72
N GLN A 119 -2.31 2.99 -12.56
CA GLN A 119 -1.61 2.65 -11.32
C GLN A 119 -1.89 1.21 -10.87
N THR A 120 -3.13 0.74 -11.05
CA THR A 120 -3.49 -0.67 -10.84
C THR A 120 -2.67 -1.61 -11.74
N GLN A 121 -2.45 -1.23 -13.00
CA GLN A 121 -1.61 -1.98 -13.94
C GLN A 121 -0.13 -2.01 -13.52
N ARG A 122 0.39 -0.89 -12.99
CA ARG A 122 1.76 -0.86 -12.45
C ARG A 122 1.92 -1.79 -11.26
N ALA A 123 0.97 -1.76 -10.33
CA ALA A 123 0.94 -2.66 -9.18
C ALA A 123 0.90 -4.12 -9.64
N ARG A 124 0.08 -4.45 -10.64
CA ARG A 124 0.06 -5.77 -11.26
C ARG A 124 1.42 -6.20 -11.78
N LEU A 125 2.05 -5.38 -12.62
CA LEU A 125 3.34 -5.73 -13.22
C LEU A 125 4.44 -5.85 -12.15
N ALA A 126 4.40 -5.04 -11.09
CA ALA A 126 5.30 -5.17 -9.95
C ALA A 126 5.08 -6.49 -9.19
N ALA A 127 3.82 -6.88 -8.96
CA ALA A 127 3.45 -8.15 -8.35
C ALA A 127 3.96 -9.35 -9.17
N GLU A 128 3.62 -9.38 -10.47
CA GLU A 128 4.03 -10.45 -11.38
C GLU A 128 5.57 -10.55 -11.48
N ALA A 129 6.28 -9.42 -11.54
CA ALA A 129 7.75 -9.41 -11.57
C ALA A 129 8.38 -9.91 -10.26
N PHE A 130 7.69 -9.75 -9.13
CA PHE A 130 8.12 -10.30 -7.84
C PHE A 130 7.71 -11.77 -7.64
N GLY A 131 7.03 -12.38 -8.61
CA GLY A 131 6.59 -13.77 -8.55
C GLY A 131 5.26 -13.99 -7.85
N TRP A 132 4.47 -12.93 -7.63
CA TRP A 132 3.07 -13.08 -7.25
C TRP A 132 2.26 -13.47 -8.48
N ASP A 133 1.20 -14.27 -8.29
CA ASP A 133 0.44 -14.83 -9.40
C ASP A 133 -1.07 -14.63 -9.25
N LYS A 134 -1.81 -15.08 -10.27
CA LYS A 134 -3.28 -15.07 -10.33
C LYS A 134 -3.89 -13.69 -10.01
N TRP A 135 -3.32 -12.64 -10.61
CA TRP A 135 -3.92 -11.32 -10.60
C TRP A 135 -5.30 -11.35 -11.27
N ILE A 136 -6.33 -10.92 -10.54
CA ILE A 136 -7.70 -10.75 -11.02
C ILE A 136 -8.09 -9.30 -10.84
N SER A 137 -8.33 -8.60 -11.95
CA SER A 137 -8.84 -7.22 -11.92
C SER A 137 -10.20 -7.14 -11.23
N GLY A 138 -10.43 -6.08 -10.45
CA GLY A 138 -11.70 -5.77 -9.79
C GLY A 138 -12.88 -5.74 -10.75
N ARG A 139 -12.64 -5.40 -12.02
CA ARG A 139 -13.66 -5.46 -13.07
C ARG A 139 -14.29 -6.85 -13.20
N LEU A 140 -13.50 -7.92 -13.06
CA LEU A 140 -13.97 -9.31 -13.14
C LEU A 140 -14.58 -9.82 -11.82
N LEU A 141 -14.55 -8.99 -10.78
CA LEU A 141 -15.12 -9.28 -9.47
C LEU A 141 -16.50 -8.63 -9.27
N TYR A 142 -16.90 -7.68 -10.14
CA TYR A 142 -18.27 -7.14 -10.12
C TYR A 142 -19.32 -8.22 -10.35
N GLY A 143 -20.44 -8.09 -9.63
CA GLY A 143 -21.53 -9.07 -9.66
C GLY A 143 -21.32 -10.26 -8.74
N ARG A 144 -20.17 -10.36 -8.06
CA ARG A 144 -19.99 -11.29 -6.93
C ARG A 144 -20.69 -10.74 -5.70
N ASP A 145 -21.17 -11.65 -4.84
CA ASP A 145 -21.75 -11.32 -3.53
C ASP A 145 -20.65 -10.97 -2.51
N TRP A 146 -19.85 -9.95 -2.82
CA TRP A 146 -18.78 -9.46 -1.97
C TRP A 146 -19.20 -8.13 -1.34
N ALA A 147 -18.95 -7.97 -0.05
CA ALA A 147 -19.28 -6.74 0.67
C ALA A 147 -18.50 -5.52 0.13
N ALA A 148 -17.27 -5.74 -0.31
CA ALA A 148 -16.47 -4.77 -1.07
C ALA A 148 -15.83 -5.47 -2.28
N VAL A 149 -15.86 -4.80 -3.43
CA VAL A 149 -15.10 -5.22 -4.61
C VAL A 149 -13.79 -4.45 -4.61
N PRO A 150 -12.63 -5.11 -4.40
CA PRO A 150 -11.35 -4.44 -4.43
C PRO A 150 -10.90 -4.12 -5.85
N ASP A 151 -9.90 -3.25 -5.99
CA ASP A 151 -9.31 -2.89 -7.29
C ASP A 151 -8.69 -4.10 -7.99
N ALA A 152 -8.12 -5.01 -7.20
CA ALA A 152 -7.69 -6.31 -7.68
C ALA A 152 -7.59 -7.33 -6.54
N VAL A 153 -7.38 -8.58 -6.93
CA VAL A 153 -7.00 -9.67 -6.04
C VAL A 153 -5.79 -10.39 -6.62
N VAL A 154 -4.87 -10.82 -5.76
CA VAL A 154 -3.62 -11.47 -6.16
C VAL A 154 -3.18 -12.49 -5.12
N ILE A 155 -2.36 -13.47 -5.51
CA ILE A 155 -1.78 -14.46 -4.59
C ILE A 155 -0.26 -14.24 -4.50
N ASP A 156 0.25 -14.18 -3.27
CA ASP A 156 1.69 -14.06 -3.03
C ASP A 156 2.42 -15.40 -3.22
N GLN A 157 3.75 -15.36 -3.17
CA GLN A 157 4.61 -16.55 -3.31
C GLN A 157 4.37 -17.61 -2.22
N SER A 158 3.76 -17.24 -1.09
CA SER A 158 3.41 -18.14 0.01
C SER A 158 1.98 -18.69 -0.09
N GLY A 159 1.28 -18.41 -1.19
CA GLY A 159 -0.10 -18.84 -1.43
C GLY A 159 -1.16 -18.01 -0.68
N LYS A 160 -0.79 -16.89 -0.05
CA LYS A 160 -1.74 -16.02 0.64
C LYS A 160 -2.38 -15.06 -0.36
N LYS A 161 -3.70 -14.93 -0.26
CA LYS A 161 -4.51 -14.12 -1.17
C LYS A 161 -4.73 -12.72 -0.59
N TYR A 162 -4.43 -11.69 -1.38
CA TYR A 162 -4.57 -10.27 -1.03
C TYR A 162 -5.65 -9.62 -1.89
N ALA A 163 -6.47 -8.78 -1.28
CA ALA A 163 -7.16 -7.70 -1.97
C ALA A 163 -6.20 -6.51 -2.11
N ILE A 164 -6.23 -5.83 -3.24
CA ILE A 164 -5.43 -4.63 -3.52
C ILE A 164 -6.37 -3.43 -3.60
N GLU A 165 -6.02 -2.35 -2.93
CA GLU A 165 -6.72 -1.06 -2.93
C GLU A 165 -5.73 0.04 -3.30
N ILE A 166 -5.95 0.76 -4.40
CA ILE A 166 -5.08 1.85 -4.86
C ILE A 166 -5.67 3.19 -4.42
N GLU A 167 -5.04 3.84 -3.44
CA GLU A 167 -5.48 5.15 -2.96
C GLU A 167 -4.68 6.30 -3.55
N ARG A 168 -5.34 7.05 -4.43
CA ARG A 168 -4.80 8.24 -5.11
C ARG A 168 -5.01 9.55 -4.34
N THR A 169 -5.92 9.55 -3.39
CA THR A 169 -6.24 10.67 -2.50
C THR A 169 -6.70 10.10 -1.17
N ILE A 170 -6.31 10.72 -0.06
CA ILE A 170 -6.82 10.33 1.26
C ILE A 170 -8.29 10.73 1.38
N LYS A 171 -9.19 9.74 1.50
CA LYS A 171 -10.62 9.93 1.74
C LYS A 171 -10.91 10.32 3.19
N ASP A 172 -12.15 10.70 3.47
CA ASP A 172 -12.58 10.98 4.83
C ASP A 172 -12.58 9.71 5.69
N LYS A 173 -12.28 9.89 6.99
CA LYS A 173 -12.25 8.80 7.97
C LYS A 173 -13.56 7.99 7.99
N LYS A 174 -14.70 8.63 7.71
CA LYS A 174 -16.03 7.97 7.64
C LYS A 174 -16.10 6.91 6.53
N ASP A 175 -15.48 7.18 5.37
CA ASP A 175 -15.50 6.26 4.23
C ASP A 175 -14.66 5.03 4.53
N TYR A 176 -13.47 5.22 5.12
CA TYR A 176 -12.61 4.11 5.53
C TYR A 176 -13.29 3.22 6.57
N ARG A 177 -13.98 3.77 7.57
CA ARG A 177 -14.71 2.97 8.57
C ARG A 177 -15.68 1.97 7.94
N SER A 178 -16.38 2.39 6.89
CA SER A 178 -17.35 1.55 6.19
C SER A 178 -16.68 0.58 5.20
N LEU A 179 -15.63 1.03 4.50
CA LEU A 179 -14.87 0.20 3.56
C LEU A 179 -14.09 -0.91 4.27
N ILE A 180 -13.37 -0.59 5.35
CA ILE A 180 -12.62 -1.54 6.18
C ILE A 180 -13.55 -2.63 6.73
N ALA A 181 -14.74 -2.25 7.24
CA ALA A 181 -15.73 -3.23 7.73
C ALA A 181 -16.16 -4.21 6.62
N ARG A 182 -16.37 -3.71 5.40
CA ARG A 182 -16.71 -4.54 4.22
C ARG A 182 -15.57 -5.48 3.84
N HIS A 183 -14.32 -5.03 3.89
CA HIS A 183 -13.19 -5.93 3.68
C HIS A 183 -13.06 -7.00 4.75
N LEU A 184 -13.27 -6.66 6.03
CA LEU A 184 -13.25 -7.64 7.11
C LEU A 184 -14.35 -8.70 6.95
N ALA A 185 -15.53 -8.32 6.45
CA ALA A 185 -16.59 -9.27 6.10
C ALA A 185 -16.12 -10.24 5.01
N ASN A 186 -15.53 -9.73 3.91
CA ASN A 186 -14.96 -10.58 2.87
C ASN A 186 -13.83 -11.49 3.37
N ILE A 187 -13.02 -11.04 4.33
CA ILE A 187 -11.95 -11.85 4.96
C ILE A 187 -12.58 -12.97 5.79
N ARG A 188 -13.60 -12.67 6.59
CA ARG A 188 -14.36 -13.66 7.35
C ARG A 188 -14.97 -14.71 6.42
N ASP A 189 -15.47 -14.28 5.25
CA ASP A 189 -16.10 -15.14 4.25
C ASP A 189 -15.07 -15.85 3.35
N GLY A 190 -13.77 -15.74 3.65
CA GLY A 190 -12.70 -16.49 3.00
C GLY A 190 -12.34 -16.02 1.59
N HIS A 191 -12.80 -14.85 1.16
CA HIS A 191 -12.55 -14.36 -0.20
C HIS A 191 -11.08 -13.99 -0.44
N TYR A 192 -10.40 -13.48 0.58
CA TYR A 192 -8.96 -13.22 0.64
C TYR A 192 -8.55 -13.10 2.12
N LYS A 193 -7.24 -13.17 2.41
CA LYS A 193 -6.70 -13.19 3.77
C LYS A 193 -6.30 -11.81 4.28
N TYR A 194 -5.86 -10.94 3.37
CA TYR A 194 -5.36 -9.60 3.69
C TYR A 194 -5.83 -8.57 2.67
N VAL A 195 -5.71 -7.30 3.03
CA VAL A 195 -5.88 -6.15 2.14
C VAL A 195 -4.58 -5.35 2.11
N ALA A 196 -4.06 -5.05 0.93
CA ALA A 196 -2.95 -4.13 0.77
C ALA A 196 -3.47 -2.79 0.23
N TYR A 197 -3.40 -1.74 1.06
CA TYR A 197 -3.59 -0.37 0.64
C TYR A 197 -2.28 0.15 0.04
N LEU A 198 -2.32 0.43 -1.25
CA LEU A 198 -1.21 1.03 -1.98
C LEU A 198 -1.49 2.53 -2.08
N VAL A 199 -0.61 3.34 -1.52
CA VAL A 199 -0.76 4.80 -1.43
C VAL A 199 0.39 5.50 -2.15
N SER A 200 0.22 6.73 -2.64
CA SER A 200 1.37 7.48 -3.14
C SER A 200 2.39 7.73 -2.01
N PRO A 201 3.71 7.74 -2.31
CA PRO A 201 4.75 7.87 -1.28
C PRO A 201 4.58 9.09 -0.36
N ASP A 202 4.18 10.23 -0.92
CA ASP A 202 3.96 11.49 -0.22
C ASP A 202 2.78 11.45 0.76
N MET A 203 1.75 10.64 0.46
CA MET A 203 0.56 10.51 1.30
C MET A 203 0.66 9.34 2.29
N CYS A 204 1.60 8.41 2.11
CA CYS A 204 1.69 7.19 2.90
C CYS A 204 1.75 7.45 4.43
N PRO A 205 2.58 8.39 4.94
CA PRO A 205 2.60 8.69 6.38
C PRO A 205 1.25 9.22 6.91
N GLY A 206 0.62 10.13 6.15
CA GLY A 206 -0.69 10.68 6.51
C GLY A 206 -1.79 9.62 6.49
N PHE A 207 -1.75 8.71 5.52
CA PHE A 207 -2.69 7.60 5.42
C PHE A 207 -2.51 6.62 6.60
N LYS A 208 -1.27 6.26 6.95
CA LYS A 208 -1.00 5.43 8.15
C LYS A 208 -1.60 6.08 9.39
N LYS A 209 -1.28 7.35 9.67
CA LYS A 209 -1.82 8.10 10.81
C LYS A 209 -3.36 8.08 10.84
N LEU A 210 -4.00 8.31 9.68
CA LEU A 210 -5.45 8.26 9.58
C LEU A 210 -5.99 6.86 9.90
N PHE A 211 -5.42 5.83 9.28
CA PHE A 211 -5.87 4.45 9.40
C PHE A 211 -5.76 3.94 10.84
N PHE A 212 -4.59 4.14 11.47
CA PHE A 212 -4.36 3.72 12.85
C PHE A 212 -5.16 4.53 13.88
N GLY A 213 -5.45 5.79 13.56
CA GLY A 213 -6.35 6.60 14.38
C GLY A 213 -7.82 6.15 14.35
N ILE A 214 -8.21 5.19 13.50
CA ILE A 214 -9.56 4.63 13.51
C ILE A 214 -9.70 3.67 14.71
N THR A 215 -10.60 4.00 15.63
CA THR A 215 -10.89 3.18 16.82
C THR A 215 -12.17 2.35 16.69
N TYR A 216 -13.05 2.71 15.75
CA TYR A 216 -14.29 2.00 15.47
C TYR A 216 -14.61 2.01 13.98
N LEU A 217 -15.29 0.96 13.51
CA LEU A 217 -15.81 0.79 12.16
C LEU A 217 -17.34 0.93 12.15
N VAL A 218 -17.91 1.09 10.96
CA VAL A 218 -19.36 1.13 10.77
C VAL A 218 -19.78 -0.05 9.89
N TRP A 219 -20.57 -0.96 10.45
CA TRP A 219 -21.09 -2.14 9.75
C TRP A 219 -22.61 -2.19 9.83
N LYS A 220 -23.28 -2.12 8.67
CA LYS A 220 -24.75 -2.11 8.56
C LYS A 220 -25.41 -1.12 9.54
N GLY A 221 -24.84 0.09 9.64
CA GLY A 221 -25.31 1.17 10.51
C GLY A 221 -24.89 1.06 11.99
N LYS A 222 -24.23 -0.03 12.41
CA LYS A 222 -23.75 -0.22 13.79
C LYS A 222 -22.27 0.10 13.91
N GLN A 223 -21.89 0.72 15.03
CA GLN A 223 -20.50 0.89 15.40
C GLN A 223 -19.95 -0.40 15.99
N ILE A 224 -18.76 -0.81 15.53
CA ILE A 224 -18.01 -1.95 16.05
C ILE A 224 -16.59 -1.52 16.33
N GLU A 225 -15.97 -2.07 17.36
CA GLU A 225 -14.61 -1.71 17.75
C GLU A 225 -13.57 -2.18 16.71
N PHE A 226 -12.60 -1.33 16.39
CA PHE A 226 -11.50 -1.65 15.47
C PHE A 226 -10.25 -2.10 16.24
N LEU A 227 -10.30 -3.34 16.71
CA LEU A 227 -9.22 -4.00 17.45
C LEU A 227 -7.97 -4.27 16.60
N ASP A 228 -6.82 -4.45 17.25
CA ASP A 228 -5.53 -4.68 16.58
C ASP A 228 -5.52 -5.97 15.75
N ARG A 229 -6.17 -7.05 16.21
CA ARG A 229 -6.37 -8.28 15.43
C ARG A 229 -7.06 -8.05 14.07
N HIS A 230 -7.83 -6.97 13.95
CA HIS A 230 -8.45 -6.57 12.69
C HIS A 230 -7.47 -5.76 11.84
N LYS A 231 -6.69 -4.85 12.45
CA LYS A 231 -5.66 -4.04 11.78
C LYS A 231 -4.57 -4.91 11.14
N GLU A 232 -4.17 -5.99 11.80
CA GLU A 232 -3.21 -7.00 11.26
C GLU A 232 -3.64 -7.63 9.93
N LYS A 233 -4.91 -7.48 9.51
CA LYS A 233 -5.39 -7.94 8.20
C LYS A 233 -5.10 -6.96 7.07
N PHE A 234 -4.64 -5.76 7.39
CA PHE A 234 -4.35 -4.70 6.44
C PHE A 234 -2.85 -4.49 6.37
N ALA A 235 -2.35 -4.21 5.19
CA ALA A 235 -0.99 -3.79 4.96
C ALA A 235 -1.02 -2.46 4.21
N ILE A 236 -0.09 -1.58 4.53
CA ILE A 236 -0.02 -0.24 3.94
C ILE A 236 1.38 -0.08 3.36
N ALA A 237 1.45 0.16 2.06
CA ALA A 237 2.71 0.34 1.34
C ALA A 237 2.59 1.51 0.37
N SER A 238 3.71 2.17 0.09
CA SER A 238 3.75 3.05 -1.06
C SER A 238 3.73 2.24 -2.37
N TRP A 239 3.28 2.87 -3.45
CA TRP A 239 3.25 2.22 -4.76
C TRP A 239 4.62 1.74 -5.25
N ASP A 240 5.69 2.44 -4.88
CA ASP A 240 7.06 2.15 -5.32
C ASP A 240 7.73 1.02 -4.50
N GLU A 241 7.18 0.74 -3.32
CA GLU A 241 7.64 -0.31 -2.40
C GLU A 241 6.92 -1.65 -2.61
N PHE A 242 5.74 -1.62 -3.23
CA PHE A 242 4.95 -2.82 -3.48
C PHE A 242 5.54 -3.68 -4.62
N PRO A 243 5.58 -5.02 -4.48
CA PRO A 243 5.19 -5.84 -3.30
C PRO A 243 6.35 -6.16 -2.35
N LYS A 244 7.54 -5.60 -2.59
CA LYS A 244 8.79 -5.95 -1.88
C LYS A 244 8.72 -5.63 -0.39
N ASN A 245 8.17 -4.48 -0.03
CA ASN A 245 8.11 -3.97 1.33
C ASN A 245 6.66 -3.72 1.76
N ILE A 246 5.86 -4.80 1.78
CA ILE A 246 4.52 -4.74 2.34
C ILE A 246 4.62 -4.92 3.85
N ASN A 247 4.43 -3.82 4.58
CA ASN A 247 4.34 -3.86 6.04
C ASN A 247 2.89 -4.06 6.44
N PHE A 248 2.63 -5.14 7.20
CA PHE A 248 1.34 -5.29 7.86
C PHE A 248 1.16 -4.16 8.84
N ALA A 249 -0.05 -3.64 8.90
CA ALA A 249 -0.42 -2.57 9.78
C ALA A 249 -0.26 -3.03 11.23
N SER A 250 0.88 -2.71 11.82
CA SER A 250 1.14 -2.87 13.25
C SER A 250 0.65 -1.63 13.99
N PRO A 251 0.12 -1.72 15.21
CA PRO A 251 -0.17 -0.53 16.02
C PRO A 251 1.01 0.46 16.09
N VAL A 252 2.23 -0.06 16.01
CA VAL A 252 3.50 0.68 15.99
C VAL A 252 3.69 1.53 14.71
N ASP A 253 3.07 1.18 13.58
CA ASP A 253 3.15 1.95 12.32
C ASP A 253 2.29 3.25 12.34
N GLY A 254 1.42 3.39 13.35
CA GLY A 254 0.64 4.60 13.62
C GLY A 254 1.32 5.56 14.59
N GLU A 255 2.40 5.10 15.23
CA GLU A 255 3.28 5.94 16.00
C GLU A 255 4.18 6.66 15.00
N VAL A 256 4.16 8.00 15.07
CA VAL A 256 5.28 8.81 14.57
C VAL A 256 6.55 8.14 15.09
N GLY A 257 7.60 8.07 14.27
CA GLY A 257 8.94 7.80 14.78
C GLY A 257 9.27 8.83 15.85
N VAL A 258 8.87 8.54 17.08
CA VAL A 258 9.56 8.98 18.28
C VAL A 258 10.71 8.02 18.32
N ASP A 259 11.92 8.57 18.23
CA ASP A 259 13.12 7.86 18.59
C ASP A 259 12.81 6.86 19.72
N ASP A 260 13.04 5.56 19.49
CA ASP A 260 12.83 4.52 20.51
C ASP A 260 13.75 4.72 21.73
N SER A 261 14.64 5.71 21.68
CA SER A 261 15.39 6.19 22.82
C SER A 261 14.64 7.26 23.62
N PHE A 262 14.70 7.12 24.93
CA PHE A 262 14.26 8.17 25.84
C PHE A 262 15.22 9.36 25.74
N HIS A 263 14.76 10.44 25.10
CA HIS A 263 15.48 11.70 25.12
C HIS A 263 15.16 12.44 26.41
N TRP A 264 16.17 12.56 27.26
CA TRP A 264 16.08 13.32 28.51
C TRP A 264 16.62 14.73 28.31
N GLU A 265 15.76 15.71 28.49
CA GLU A 265 16.14 17.11 28.60
C GLU A 265 16.46 17.45 30.06
N ARG A 266 17.59 18.14 30.28
CA ARG A 266 17.92 18.72 31.59
C ARG A 266 17.35 20.13 31.67
N VAL A 267 16.30 20.31 32.44
CA VAL A 267 15.65 21.62 32.65
C VAL A 267 16.40 22.42 33.71
N ARG A 268 16.86 21.76 34.78
CA ARG A 268 17.78 22.30 35.79
C ARG A 268 18.62 21.17 36.41
N ASP A 269 19.55 21.51 37.31
CA ASP A 269 20.55 20.57 37.86
C ASP A 269 19.98 19.26 38.40
N ASP A 270 18.78 19.34 38.95
CA ASP A 270 18.11 18.26 39.63
C ASP A 270 16.75 17.93 39.04
N TYR A 271 16.45 18.36 37.81
CA TYR A 271 15.15 18.17 37.16
C TYR A 271 15.33 17.85 35.68
N PHE A 272 14.82 16.68 35.30
CA PHE A 272 14.97 16.13 33.97
C PHE A 272 13.62 15.65 33.47
N VAL A 273 13.34 15.90 32.20
CA VAL A 273 12.06 15.55 31.57
C VAL A 273 12.31 14.71 30.32
N SER A 274 11.44 13.75 30.08
CA SER A 274 11.36 13.03 28.81
C SER A 274 9.91 12.89 28.38
N MET A 275 9.63 13.13 27.11
CA MET A 275 8.30 12.97 26.53
C MET A 275 8.23 11.65 25.77
N ARG A 276 7.20 10.84 26.04
CA ARG A 276 6.94 9.61 25.28
C ARG A 276 5.45 9.39 25.08
N GLY A 277 5.00 9.45 23.83
CA GLY A 277 3.58 9.42 23.51
C GLY A 277 2.84 10.60 24.17
N SER A 278 1.79 10.30 24.93
CA SER A 278 1.05 11.30 25.73
C SER A 278 1.58 11.44 27.16
N TYR A 279 2.65 10.74 27.51
CA TYR A 279 3.22 10.74 28.85
C TYR A 279 4.42 11.69 28.97
N GLU A 280 4.44 12.43 30.06
CA GLU A 280 5.61 13.19 30.51
C GLU A 280 6.26 12.42 31.67
N MET A 281 7.54 12.13 31.54
CA MET A 281 8.34 11.49 32.58
C MET A 281 9.26 12.52 33.20
N VAL A 282 9.24 12.63 34.52
CA VAL A 282 10.04 13.58 35.27
C VAL A 282 10.95 12.81 36.21
N VAL A 283 12.26 13.11 36.18
CA VAL A 283 13.21 12.71 37.22
C VAL A 283 13.63 13.96 37.96
N GLU A 284 13.41 13.97 39.26
CA GLU A 284 13.73 15.13 40.08
C GLU A 284 14.36 14.76 41.42
N ARG A 285 15.08 15.70 42.03
CA ARG A 285 15.40 15.66 43.46
C ARG A 285 14.37 16.52 44.21
N PRO A 286 13.48 15.93 45.02
CA PRO A 286 12.50 16.69 45.78
C PRO A 286 13.17 17.63 46.76
N THR A 287 12.90 18.94 46.66
CA THR A 287 13.41 19.98 47.55
C THR A 287 12.63 20.12 48.86
N SER A 288 11.48 19.46 48.98
CA SER A 288 10.47 19.76 50.02
C SER A 288 10.32 18.73 51.14
N TYR A 289 11.19 17.72 51.23
CA TYR A 289 11.22 16.84 52.40
C TYR A 289 12.41 17.26 53.28
N GLY A 290 12.15 17.46 54.57
CA GLY A 290 12.97 18.22 55.52
C GLY A 290 14.44 17.77 55.68
N PRO A 291 15.16 18.37 56.64
CA PRO A 291 16.63 18.27 56.75
C PRO A 291 17.21 16.84 56.92
N ASP A 292 16.36 15.84 57.20
CA ASP A 292 16.72 14.42 57.31
C ASP A 292 16.31 13.57 56.08
N ALA A 293 15.80 14.19 55.01
CA ALA A 293 15.35 13.47 53.82
C ALA A 293 16.55 13.07 52.94
N GLU A 294 16.89 11.79 52.99
CA GLU A 294 17.91 11.14 52.16
C GLU A 294 17.92 11.67 50.71
N THR A 295 19.12 12.08 50.29
CA THR A 295 19.46 12.92 49.14
C THR A 295 19.34 12.23 47.77
N GLY A 296 18.27 11.46 47.54
CA GLY A 296 18.04 10.72 46.31
C GLY A 296 17.06 11.37 45.33
N TYR A 297 17.15 10.96 44.07
CA TYR A 297 16.23 11.29 42.99
C TYR A 297 14.98 10.41 43.04
N ILE A 298 13.85 10.92 42.58
CA ILE A 298 12.64 10.14 42.30
C ILE A 298 12.29 10.28 40.83
N TRP A 299 11.36 9.46 40.36
CA TRP A 299 10.72 9.71 39.08
C TRP A 299 9.20 9.70 39.19
N ARG A 300 8.55 10.47 38.33
CA ARG A 300 7.10 10.60 38.21
C ARG A 300 6.70 10.48 36.74
N ILE A 301 5.49 10.00 36.51
CA ILE A 301 4.91 9.94 35.17
C ILE A 301 3.56 10.64 35.21
N PHE A 302 3.35 11.54 34.26
CA PHE A 302 2.14 12.33 34.09
C PHE A 302 1.47 11.99 32.75
N LEU A 303 0.15 12.10 32.71
CA LEU A 303 -0.65 12.10 31.48
C LEU A 303 -1.36 13.46 31.39
N HIS A 304 -1.02 14.24 30.37
CA HIS A 304 -1.41 15.66 30.21
C HIS A 304 -0.90 16.55 31.36
N GLU A 305 -1.47 16.44 32.56
CA GLU A 305 -1.06 17.14 33.80
C GLU A 305 -1.32 16.31 35.07
N ASP A 306 -1.96 15.13 34.94
CA ASP A 306 -2.31 14.27 36.06
C ASP A 306 -1.18 13.27 36.34
N GLN A 307 -0.69 13.23 37.58
CA GLN A 307 0.31 12.25 38.00
C GLN A 307 -0.33 10.87 38.07
N VAL A 308 0.11 9.97 37.19
CA VAL A 308 -0.39 8.59 37.12
C VAL A 308 0.50 7.59 37.85
N HIS A 309 1.79 7.92 38.05
CA HIS A 309 2.70 7.06 38.82
C HIS A 309 3.84 7.83 39.48
N MET A 310 4.38 7.27 40.57
CA MET A 310 5.57 7.74 41.27
C MET A 310 6.45 6.55 41.66
N SER A 311 7.77 6.72 41.59
CA SER A 311 8.67 5.71 42.12
C SER A 311 8.40 5.42 43.60
N PRO A 312 8.38 4.14 44.02
CA PRO A 312 8.14 3.77 45.43
C PRO A 312 9.36 4.05 46.33
N GLY A 313 10.52 4.37 45.75
CA GLY A 313 11.76 4.65 46.47
C GLY A 313 12.57 5.77 45.83
N ARG A 314 13.66 6.15 46.50
CA ARG A 314 14.64 7.14 46.03
C ARG A 314 15.86 6.45 45.43
N PHE A 315 16.44 7.06 44.40
CA PHE A 315 17.63 6.58 43.69
C PHE A 315 18.84 7.46 44.03
N PRO A 316 20.04 6.89 44.20
CA PRO A 316 21.23 7.65 44.56
C PRO A 316 21.71 8.59 43.45
N SER A 317 21.33 8.35 42.19
CA SER A 317 21.70 9.17 41.04
C SER A 317 20.54 9.39 40.08
N HIS A 318 20.56 10.51 39.34
CA HIS A 318 19.56 10.77 38.30
C HIS A 318 19.62 9.72 37.19
N ALA A 319 20.80 9.16 36.89
CA ALA A 319 20.96 8.13 35.87
C ALA A 319 20.23 6.83 36.25
N GLU A 320 20.26 6.44 37.53
CA GLU A 320 19.49 5.30 38.03
C GLU A 320 18.00 5.58 38.06
N ALA A 321 17.59 6.77 38.50
CA ALA A 321 16.18 7.17 38.46
C ALA A 321 15.63 7.16 37.03
N ARG A 322 16.38 7.67 36.05
CA ARG A 322 16.00 7.61 34.63
C ARG A 322 15.85 6.17 34.16
N ARG A 323 16.87 5.31 34.35
CA ARG A 323 16.79 3.89 33.93
C ARG A 323 15.59 3.16 34.55
N ALA A 324 15.29 3.44 35.83
CA ALA A 324 14.13 2.86 36.50
C ALA A 324 12.81 3.40 35.92
N ALA A 325 12.72 4.70 35.64
CA ALA A 325 11.57 5.32 34.99
C ALA A 325 11.34 4.71 33.60
N GLU A 326 12.39 4.60 32.79
CA GLU A 326 12.36 4.01 31.45
C GLU A 326 11.89 2.56 31.47
N GLY A 327 12.46 1.75 32.39
CA GLY A 327 12.07 0.34 32.56
C GLY A 327 10.62 0.19 32.98
N PHE A 328 10.14 1.02 33.92
CA PHE A 328 8.73 1.02 34.30
C PHE A 328 7.83 1.39 33.12
N ALA A 329 8.19 2.45 32.40
CA ALA A 329 7.42 2.99 31.31
C ALA A 329 7.30 1.96 30.17
N LEU A 330 8.40 1.29 29.80
CA LEU A 330 8.43 0.19 28.82
C LEU A 330 7.58 -1.02 29.22
N LEU A 331 7.47 -1.33 30.51
CA LEU A 331 6.75 -2.52 30.99
C LEU A 331 5.26 -2.28 31.24
N HIS A 332 4.87 -1.05 31.58
CA HIS A 332 3.53 -0.79 32.15
C HIS A 332 2.72 0.26 31.39
N LEU A 333 3.35 1.09 30.54
CA LEU A 333 2.64 2.12 29.79
C LEU A 333 2.39 1.66 28.37
N LYS A 334 1.23 2.04 27.85
CA LYS A 334 0.87 1.88 26.44
C LYS A 334 1.13 3.22 25.79
N PHE A 335 2.27 3.34 25.11
CA PHE A 335 2.65 4.56 24.41
C PHE A 335 1.81 4.81 23.16
#